data_AF-A0A2M8JRT3-F1
#
_entry.id   AF-A0A2M8JRT3-F1
#
_cell.length_a   1.000
_cell.length_b   1.000
_cell.length_c   1.000
_cell.angle_alpha   90.00
_cell.angle_beta   90.00
_cell.angle_gamma   90.00
#
_symmetry.space_group_name_H-M   'P 1'
#
loop_
_entity.id
_entity.type
_entity.pdbx_description
1 polymer ?
#
loop_
_entity_poly.entity_id
_entity_poly.type
_entity_poly.pdbx_seq_one_letter_code
_entity_poly.pdbx_strand_id
1 'polypeptide(L)'
;MKKIITLAVFALFCTFNIVQAQGGGQMDPAQMLEMMKQRVKPGLIEKTKLTDAQADKVLEIQLWSQGEMRGMRDLSEEERAAKMKTVNDEKTKKMKAIPLTDDQIKSVNDFYEEMRKARMQRGGGGSK
;
A
#
# COMPACT_ATOMS: atom_id res chain seq x y z
N MET A 1 10.51 -17.35 -45.78
CA MET A 1 11.35 -16.19 -45.39
C MET A 1 10.78 -14.95 -46.06
N LYS A 2 10.60 -13.77 -45.47
CA LYS A 2 10.82 -13.26 -44.09
C LYS A 2 9.73 -12.17 -43.82
N LYS A 3 9.46 -11.88 -42.55
CA LYS A 3 9.03 -10.60 -41.90
C LYS A 3 8.89 -9.41 -42.88
N ILE A 4 7.92 -8.49 -42.81
CA ILE A 4 7.25 -7.76 -41.71
C ILE A 4 5.91 -7.20 -42.28
N ILE A 5 4.94 -6.53 -41.61
CA ILE A 5 4.79 -5.88 -40.28
C ILE A 5 3.45 -6.32 -39.64
N THR A 6 3.37 -6.38 -38.30
CA THR A 6 2.14 -6.42 -37.50
C THR A 6 2.04 -5.10 -36.72
N LEU A 7 1.04 -4.22 -36.95
CA LEU A 7 0.69 -3.05 -36.08
C LEU A 7 -0.47 -2.19 -36.65
N ALA A 8 -1.73 -2.63 -36.51
CA ALA A 8 -2.90 -1.82 -36.95
C ALA A 8 -4.22 -2.06 -36.17
N VAL A 9 -4.19 -2.68 -34.99
CA VAL A 9 -5.41 -3.05 -34.22
C VAL A 9 -5.41 -2.50 -32.79
N PHE A 10 -4.35 -1.80 -32.36
CA PHE A 10 -4.16 -1.37 -30.97
C PHE A 10 -4.54 0.11 -30.70
N ALA A 11 -5.47 0.68 -31.49
CA ALA A 11 -5.80 2.11 -31.50
C ALA A 11 -7.29 2.42 -31.28
N LEU A 12 -8.05 1.50 -30.68
CA LEU A 12 -9.44 1.74 -30.25
C LEU A 12 -9.64 1.13 -28.85
N PHE A 13 -10.46 1.79 -28.02
CA PHE A 13 -10.69 1.50 -26.59
C PHE A 13 -9.53 1.80 -25.61
N CYS A 14 -9.43 3.08 -25.21
CA CYS A 14 -9.43 3.48 -23.79
C CYS A 14 -9.57 5.01 -23.59
N THR A 15 -10.51 5.65 -24.28
CA THR A 15 -10.91 7.05 -24.00
C THR A 15 -11.86 7.13 -22.80
N PHE A 16 -11.46 6.56 -21.66
CA PHE A 16 -12.04 6.94 -20.36
C PHE A 16 -11.26 8.14 -19.82
N ASN A 17 -11.70 9.33 -20.23
CA ASN A 17 -11.32 10.59 -19.60
C ASN A 17 -11.92 10.67 -18.18
N ILE A 18 -11.35 9.92 -17.25
CA ILE A 18 -11.51 10.25 -15.83
C ILE A 18 -10.58 11.44 -15.59
N VAL A 19 -11.18 12.63 -15.57
CA VAL A 19 -10.55 13.83 -15.03
C VAL A 19 -10.22 13.54 -13.57
N GLN A 20 -9.00 13.08 -13.32
CA GLN A 20 -8.44 13.03 -11.98
C GLN A 20 -8.10 14.45 -11.57
N ALA A 21 -9.13 15.19 -11.16
CA ALA A 21 -8.95 16.45 -10.46
C ALA A 21 -7.97 16.20 -9.30
N GLN A 22 -6.86 16.94 -9.30
CA GLN A 22 -5.86 16.91 -8.23
C GLN A 22 -6.43 17.61 -6.99
N GLY A 23 -7.45 17.00 -6.39
CA GLY A 23 -8.03 17.45 -5.13
C GLY A 23 -7.05 17.18 -4.00
N GLY A 24 -6.20 18.17 -3.68
CA GLY A 24 -5.32 18.17 -2.52
C GLY A 24 -6.05 18.27 -1.16
N GLY A 25 -7.27 17.74 -1.09
CA GLY A 25 -7.99 17.55 0.17
C GLY A 25 -7.45 16.34 0.92
N GLN A 26 -7.44 16.44 2.24
CA GLN A 26 -7.10 15.33 3.13
C GLN A 26 -8.21 14.27 3.04
N MET A 27 -8.05 13.31 2.13
CA MET A 27 -9.01 12.22 1.91
C MET A 27 -9.33 11.53 3.24
N ASP A 28 -10.61 11.40 3.53
CA ASP A 28 -11.12 10.82 4.77
C ASP A 28 -10.58 9.38 5.00
N PRO A 29 -10.27 8.96 6.24
CA PRO A 29 -9.76 7.62 6.51
C PRO A 29 -10.64 6.48 5.99
N ALA A 30 -11.97 6.58 6.01
CA ALA A 30 -12.84 5.55 5.45
C ALA A 30 -12.69 5.47 3.92
N GLN A 31 -12.62 6.62 3.23
CA GLN A 31 -12.37 6.66 1.79
C GLN A 31 -10.98 6.11 1.42
N MET A 32 -9.95 6.41 2.23
CA MET A 32 -8.62 5.81 2.05
C MET A 32 -8.64 4.29 2.26
N LEU A 33 -9.41 3.80 3.24
CA LEU A 33 -9.56 2.36 3.48
C LEU A 33 -10.26 1.66 2.32
N GLU A 34 -11.36 2.21 1.81
CA GLU A 34 -12.06 1.63 0.65
C GLU A 34 -11.19 1.63 -0.61
N MET A 35 -10.40 2.69 -0.85
CA MET A 35 -9.41 2.69 -1.92
C MET A 35 -8.33 1.61 -1.71
N MET A 36 -7.89 1.38 -0.46
CA MET A 36 -6.97 0.28 -0.13
C MET A 36 -7.62 -1.10 -0.32
N LYS A 37 -8.91 -1.25 0.00
CA LYS A 37 -9.66 -2.49 -0.26
C LYS A 37 -9.74 -2.78 -1.76
N GLN A 38 -10.04 -1.79 -2.59
CA GLN A 38 -10.10 -1.97 -4.04
C GLN A 38 -8.74 -2.26 -4.69
N ARG A 39 -7.66 -1.60 -4.23
CA ARG A 39 -6.35 -1.61 -4.92
C ARG A 39 -5.30 -2.54 -4.32
N VAL A 40 -5.40 -2.86 -3.03
CA VAL A 40 -4.37 -3.61 -2.29
C VAL A 40 -4.89 -4.95 -1.80
N LYS A 41 -6.16 -5.04 -1.37
CA LYS A 41 -6.75 -6.29 -0.86
C LYS A 41 -6.64 -7.48 -1.82
N PRO A 42 -6.89 -7.36 -3.14
CA PRO A 42 -6.82 -8.51 -4.04
C PRO A 42 -5.41 -9.12 -4.09
N GLY A 43 -4.39 -8.30 -4.33
CA GLY A 43 -3.00 -8.74 -4.35
C GLY A 43 -2.48 -9.18 -2.98
N LEU A 44 -2.97 -8.57 -1.89
CA LEU A 44 -2.69 -9.03 -0.53
C LEU A 44 -3.23 -10.46 -0.34
N ILE A 45 -4.52 -10.69 -0.57
CA ILE A 45 -5.16 -12.02 -0.45
C ILE A 45 -4.47 -13.05 -1.34
N GLU A 46 -4.20 -12.73 -2.61
CA GLU A 46 -3.54 -13.62 -3.57
C GLU A 46 -2.16 -14.08 -3.07
N LYS A 47 -1.34 -13.14 -2.57
CA LYS A 47 0.03 -13.42 -2.13
C LYS A 47 0.11 -14.07 -0.75
N THR A 48 -0.83 -13.77 0.13
CA THR A 48 -0.77 -14.13 1.56
C THR A 48 -1.77 -15.21 1.98
N LYS A 49 -2.72 -15.58 1.10
CA LYS A 49 -3.81 -16.53 1.37
C LYS A 49 -4.62 -16.16 2.62
N LEU A 50 -4.77 -14.87 2.88
CA LEU A 50 -5.66 -14.35 3.92
C LEU A 50 -7.13 -14.47 3.49
N THR A 51 -8.01 -14.71 4.45
CA THR A 51 -9.44 -14.47 4.27
C THR A 51 -9.72 -12.97 4.15
N ASP A 52 -10.84 -12.59 3.54
CA ASP A 52 -11.28 -11.20 3.44
C ASP A 52 -11.25 -10.45 4.78
N ALA A 53 -11.74 -11.07 5.85
CA ALA A 53 -11.80 -10.46 7.18
C ALA A 53 -10.43 -10.29 7.85
N GLN A 54 -9.45 -11.16 7.55
CA GLN A 54 -8.07 -10.97 7.97
C GLN A 54 -7.41 -9.85 7.15
N ALA A 55 -7.61 -9.85 5.83
CA ALA A 55 -7.05 -8.85 4.92
C ALA A 55 -7.57 -7.44 5.22
N ASP A 56 -8.86 -7.27 5.54
CA ASP A 56 -9.44 -5.98 5.97
C ASP A 56 -8.73 -5.45 7.23
N LYS A 57 -8.56 -6.27 8.27
CA LYS A 57 -7.84 -5.90 9.49
C LYS A 57 -6.37 -5.54 9.23
N VAL A 58 -5.68 -6.27 8.34
CA VAL A 58 -4.31 -5.94 7.92
C VAL A 58 -4.25 -4.57 7.25
N LEU A 59 -5.22 -4.24 6.39
CA LEU A 59 -5.30 -2.94 5.70
C LEU A 59 -5.64 -1.80 6.67
N GLU A 60 -6.54 -2.02 7.63
CA GLU A 60 -6.87 -1.06 8.70
C GLU A 60 -5.63 -0.69 9.53
N ILE A 61 -4.85 -1.70 9.98
CA ILE A 61 -3.60 -1.48 10.72
C ILE A 61 -2.59 -0.73 9.85
N GLN A 62 -2.49 -1.06 8.56
CA GLN A 62 -1.56 -0.42 7.64
C GLN A 62 -1.98 1.01 7.28
N LEU A 63 -3.27 1.36 7.35
CA LEU A 63 -3.77 2.72 7.21
C LEU A 63 -3.53 3.54 8.49
N TRP A 64 -3.88 3.00 9.65
CA TRP A 64 -3.60 3.63 10.95
C TRP A 64 -2.11 3.94 11.11
N SER A 65 -1.24 2.97 10.83
CA SER A 65 0.21 3.16 10.88
C SER A 65 0.68 4.27 9.93
N GLN A 66 0.10 4.40 8.73
CA GLN A 66 0.39 5.52 7.83
C GLN A 66 -0.13 6.87 8.36
N GLY A 67 -1.24 6.89 9.10
CA GLY A 67 -1.74 8.08 9.79
C GLY A 67 -0.76 8.57 10.84
N GLU A 68 -0.32 7.69 11.74
CA GLU A 68 0.69 8.02 12.75
C GLU A 68 2.00 8.52 12.15
N MET A 69 2.47 7.88 11.07
CA MET A 69 3.67 8.31 10.33
C MET A 69 3.53 9.70 9.70
N ARG A 70 2.34 10.09 9.25
CA ARG A 70 2.09 11.47 8.77
C ARG A 70 2.10 12.46 9.93
N GLY A 71 1.56 12.09 11.09
CA GLY A 71 1.58 12.88 12.32
C GLY A 71 2.94 12.98 13.02
N MET A 72 4.02 12.48 12.41
CA MET A 72 5.41 12.64 12.87
C MET A 72 6.23 13.64 12.05
N ARG A 73 5.62 14.32 11.07
CA ARG A 73 6.31 15.25 10.15
C ARG A 73 6.88 16.47 10.87
N ASP A 74 6.11 17.04 11.80
CA ASP A 74 6.43 18.30 12.47
C ASP A 74 7.12 18.11 13.84
N LEU A 75 7.40 16.85 14.22
CA LEU A 75 8.14 16.50 15.43
C LEU A 75 9.66 16.63 15.25
N SER A 76 10.37 16.89 16.34
CA SER A 76 11.83 16.79 16.39
C SER A 76 12.32 15.35 16.15
N GLU A 77 13.62 15.18 15.89
CA GLU A 77 14.19 13.86 15.61
C GLU A 77 14.04 12.88 16.80
N GLU A 78 14.24 13.36 18.02
CA GLU A 78 14.11 12.56 19.25
C GLU A 78 12.64 12.14 19.50
N GLU A 79 11.70 13.08 19.41
CA GLU A 79 10.26 12.80 19.54
C GLU A 79 9.77 11.86 18.43
N ARG A 80 10.26 12.05 17.20
CA ARG A 80 9.98 11.16 16.07
C ARG A 80 10.52 9.76 16.33
N ALA A 81 11.74 9.60 16.84
CA ALA A 81 12.32 8.29 17.15
C ALA A 81 11.52 7.58 18.27
N ALA A 82 11.15 8.30 19.32
CA ALA A 82 10.32 7.79 20.41
C ALA A 82 8.93 7.35 19.91
N LYS A 83 8.23 8.22 19.16
CA LYS A 83 6.91 7.90 18.61
C LYS A 83 6.96 6.79 17.57
N MET A 84 8.00 6.72 16.73
CA MET A 84 8.24 5.62 15.77
C MET A 84 8.28 4.27 16.47
N LYS A 85 8.99 4.17 17.59
CA LYS A 85 9.09 2.94 18.38
C LYS A 85 7.71 2.53 18.89
N THR A 86 6.98 3.43 19.55
CA THR A 86 5.62 3.19 20.05
C THR A 86 4.68 2.72 18.94
N VAL A 87 4.71 3.36 17.77
CA VAL A 87 3.88 3.00 16.61
C VAL A 87 4.23 1.61 16.07
N ASN A 88 5.51 1.23 16.05
CA ASN A 88 5.94 -0.11 15.62
C ASN A 88 5.56 -1.20 16.62
N ASP A 89 5.70 -0.94 17.92
CA ASP A 89 5.31 -1.85 19.00
C ASP A 89 3.78 -2.07 18.98
N GLU A 90 3.00 -1.00 18.84
CA GLU A 90 1.55 -1.07 18.66
C GLU A 90 1.14 -1.77 17.36
N LYS A 91 1.81 -1.49 16.22
CA LYS A 91 1.55 -2.19 14.95
C LYS A 91 1.74 -3.69 15.11
N THR A 92 2.83 -4.08 15.77
CA THR A 92 3.15 -5.48 16.06
C THR A 92 2.09 -6.12 16.96
N LYS A 93 1.63 -5.42 18.00
CA LYS A 93 0.55 -5.86 18.89
C LYS A 93 -0.78 -6.03 18.16
N LYS A 94 -1.18 -5.06 17.33
CA LYS A 94 -2.40 -5.11 16.52
C LYS A 94 -2.35 -6.25 15.49
N MET A 95 -1.19 -6.47 14.84
CA MET A 95 -1.01 -7.55 13.87
C MET A 95 -1.12 -8.94 14.52
N LYS A 96 -0.50 -9.14 15.69
CA LYS A 96 -0.59 -10.38 16.49
C LYS A 96 -2.01 -10.69 17.01
N ALA A 97 -2.90 -9.69 17.07
CA ALA A 97 -4.30 -9.88 17.42
C ALA A 97 -5.16 -10.38 16.24
N ILE A 98 -4.62 -10.41 15.03
CA ILE A 98 -5.24 -11.11 13.89
C ILE A 98 -4.81 -12.58 13.98
N PRO A 99 -5.74 -13.56 13.92
CA PRO A 99 -5.39 -14.98 13.94
C PRO A 99 -4.77 -15.38 12.60
N LEU A 100 -3.46 -15.18 12.47
CA LEU A 100 -2.65 -15.51 11.30
C LEU A 100 -1.72 -16.68 11.63
N THR A 101 -1.41 -17.51 10.64
CA THR A 101 -0.30 -18.48 10.75
C THR A 101 1.05 -17.77 10.56
N ASP A 102 2.14 -18.38 11.01
CA ASP A 102 3.49 -17.82 10.84
C ASP A 102 3.84 -17.60 9.34
N ASP A 103 3.41 -18.51 8.46
CA ASP A 103 3.53 -18.37 7.00
C ASP A 103 2.76 -17.17 6.45
N GLN A 104 1.55 -16.91 6.98
CA GLN A 104 0.75 -15.75 6.61
C GLN A 104 1.41 -14.46 7.10
N ILE A 105 1.93 -14.43 8.33
CA ILE A 105 2.68 -13.29 8.89
C ILE A 105 3.90 -12.98 8.03
N LYS A 106 4.68 -14.01 7.67
CA LYS A 106 5.84 -13.86 6.78
C LYS A 106 5.42 -13.31 5.41
N SER A 107 4.40 -13.89 4.79
CA SER A 107 3.89 -13.45 3.48
C SER A 107 3.38 -12.01 3.50
N VAL A 108 2.73 -11.57 4.59
CA VAL A 108 2.29 -10.17 4.77
C VAL A 108 3.48 -9.22 4.85
N ASN A 109 4.54 -9.59 5.59
CA ASN A 109 5.77 -8.80 5.66
C ASN A 109 6.47 -8.72 4.30
N ASP A 110 6.64 -9.86 3.62
CA ASP A 110 7.25 -9.93 2.29
C ASP A 110 6.48 -9.07 1.27
N PHE A 111 5.14 -9.15 1.26
CA PHE A 111 4.27 -8.32 0.41
C PHE A 111 4.48 -6.82 0.61
N TYR A 112 4.51 -6.35 1.87
CA TYR A 112 4.71 -4.92 2.13
C TYR A 112 6.15 -4.45 1.86
N GLU A 113 7.16 -5.30 2.04
CA GLU A 113 8.54 -4.99 1.64
C GLU A 113 8.71 -4.96 0.12
N GLU A 114 8.06 -5.85 -0.64
CA GLU A 114 7.98 -5.76 -2.11
C GLU A 114 7.32 -4.44 -2.55
N MET A 115 6.17 -4.08 -1.97
CA MET A 115 5.53 -2.79 -2.24
C MET A 115 6.44 -1.59 -1.91
N ARG A 116 7.21 -1.67 -0.82
CA ARG A 116 8.15 -0.63 -0.40
C ARG A 116 9.31 -0.49 -1.40
N LYS A 117 9.93 -1.60 -1.80
CA LYS A 117 11.01 -1.64 -2.80
C LYS A 117 10.54 -1.12 -4.17
N ALA A 118 9.36 -1.54 -4.62
CA ALA A 118 8.77 -1.04 -5.87
C ALA A 118 8.50 0.48 -5.85
N ARG A 119 8.13 1.05 -4.69
CA ARG A 119 8.01 2.50 -4.50
C ARG A 119 9.37 3.20 -4.51
N MET A 120 10.40 2.64 -3.86
CA MET A 120 11.75 3.22 -3.90
C MET A 120 12.32 3.25 -5.33
N GLN A 121 12.16 2.16 -6.08
CA GLN A 121 12.64 2.06 -7.47
C GLN A 121 11.91 3.04 -8.41
N ARG A 122 10.62 3.33 -8.18
CA ARG A 122 9.87 4.36 -8.92
C ARG A 122 10.13 5.80 -8.44
N GLY A 123 10.48 5.98 -7.17
CA GLY A 123 10.80 7.30 -6.58
C GLY A 123 12.26 7.73 -6.77
N GLY A 124 13.18 6.81 -7.05
CA GLY A 124 14.61 7.05 -7.22
C GLY A 124 15.01 7.80 -8.51
N GLY A 125 14.05 8.14 -9.38
CA GLY A 125 14.28 8.93 -10.60
C GLY A 125 14.18 10.45 -10.39
N GLY A 126 14.25 10.93 -9.14
CA GLY A 126 13.98 12.32 -8.75
C GLY A 126 15.21 13.16 -8.36
N SER A 127 16.44 12.65 -8.56
CA SER A 127 17.68 13.34 -8.18
C SER A 127 18.66 13.39 -9.36
N LYS A 128 18.76 14.56 -9.99
CA LYS A 128 19.92 15.02 -10.75
C LYS A 128 20.49 16.24 -10.03
#